data_AF-A0A812HMK4-F1
#
_entry.id   AF-A0A812HMK4-F1
#
_cell.length_a   1.000
_cell.length_b   1.000
_cell.length_c   1.000
_cell.angle_alpha   90.00
_cell.angle_beta   90.00
_cell.angle_gamma   90.00
#
_symmetry.space_group_name_H-M   'P 1'
#
loop_
_entity.id
_entity.type
_entity.pdbx_description
1 polymer ?
#
loop_
_entity_poly.entity_id
_entity_poly.type
_entity_poly.pdbx_seq_one_letter_code
_entity_poly.pdbx_strand_id
1 'polypeptide(L)'
;MASRPAAPERSNSGFSRIPRGTSNVLRRGATLSLESPSSQMAGTTSLVASASPSKDANPVMDAEGESLSQTAPLPSEEPCGLTPASLKHLRRQRDALSEEKGRLQAELQEATKQLKELKPQVASLTAQFEEAVAARVELETEVASQRQRAERAEELCAKLEALVAEKEAEIERLRKGLEDQQKLTQEVCEAADRRDQQASEQTAAQVADLQEMVRKLKLENQQLLQEQQLQAKRHEEMARSVAVAMAAAEKAMAMHAQHTSQLETLRNAKLAEAINSKVELHIAVPKVTLTYNNAPPLLVSVAAGLGEGKLETFLNKEVFPHFEPLWVRLDGLDKAPDGSSKKAYSSRMLDRLTQAVKTFLVRSQSEGDGKEGHDEALETGRADRLSQ
;
A
#
# COMPACT_ATOMS: atom_id res chain seq x y z
N MET A 1 -23.02 -22.93 55.34
CA MET A 1 -22.52 -21.57 55.01
C MET A 1 -21.01 -21.71 54.79
N ALA A 2 -20.38 -21.50 53.65
CA ALA A 2 -20.74 -21.02 52.32
C ALA A 2 -19.84 -21.77 51.30
N SER A 3 -20.40 -22.45 50.31
CA SER A 3 -20.53 -22.01 48.90
C SER A 3 -19.21 -21.90 48.12
N ARG A 4 -18.95 -22.95 47.29
CA ARG A 4 -18.24 -22.85 46.00
C ARG A 4 -18.99 -21.89 45.06
N PRO A 5 -18.29 -21.22 44.12
CA PRO A 5 -18.32 -21.67 42.71
C PRO A 5 -16.97 -21.48 41.98
N ALA A 6 -16.52 -22.45 41.19
CA ALA A 6 -16.74 -22.63 39.75
C ALA A 6 -15.67 -21.92 38.88
N ALA A 7 -15.01 -22.73 38.04
CA ALA A 7 -14.13 -22.31 36.96
C ALA A 7 -14.89 -21.59 35.83
N PRO A 8 -14.15 -20.97 34.90
CA PRO A 8 -14.52 -21.10 33.51
C PRO A 8 -13.39 -21.66 32.64
N GLU A 9 -13.86 -22.51 31.72
CA GLU A 9 -13.20 -23.11 30.59
C GLU A 9 -12.76 -22.10 29.52
N ARG A 10 -11.72 -22.50 28.77
CA ARG A 10 -11.48 -22.31 27.32
C ARG A 10 -11.36 -20.88 26.77
N SER A 11 -10.20 -20.62 26.18
CA SER A 11 -10.18 -20.22 24.76
C SER A 11 -8.88 -20.65 24.09
N ASN A 12 -9.07 -21.59 23.16
CA ASN A 12 -8.14 -22.09 22.17
C ASN A 12 -8.01 -21.05 21.05
N SER A 13 -6.83 -20.45 20.86
CA SER A 13 -6.44 -19.68 19.67
C SER A 13 -4.91 -19.61 19.70
N GLY A 14 -4.17 -20.25 18.82
CA GLY A 14 -4.15 -20.02 17.39
C GLY A 14 -2.70 -20.19 16.97
N PHE A 15 -2.37 -21.40 16.53
CA PHE A 15 -1.04 -21.76 16.01
C PHE A 15 -0.87 -21.06 14.65
N SER A 16 -0.28 -19.86 14.63
CA SER A 16 0.10 -19.19 13.40
C SER A 16 1.35 -19.87 12.82
N ARG A 17 1.14 -20.66 11.76
CA ARG A 17 2.20 -21.14 10.87
C ARG A 17 2.97 -19.94 10.33
N ILE A 18 4.25 -19.87 10.70
CA ILE A 18 5.24 -19.03 10.01
C ILE A 18 5.46 -19.64 8.61
N PRO A 19 5.37 -18.85 7.52
CA PRO A 19 5.73 -19.35 6.20
C PRO A 19 7.25 -19.58 6.12
N ARG A 20 7.62 -20.79 5.70
CA ARG A 20 8.98 -21.15 5.29
C ARG A 20 9.36 -20.31 4.07
N GLY A 21 10.21 -19.30 4.29
CA GLY A 21 10.97 -18.66 3.21
C GLY A 21 12.01 -19.65 2.68
N THR A 22 11.82 -20.10 1.44
CA THR A 22 12.85 -20.80 0.68
C THR A 22 13.83 -19.77 0.12
N SER A 23 14.92 -19.53 0.83
CA SER A 23 16.08 -18.81 0.29
C SER A 23 17.03 -19.80 -0.36
N ASN A 24 16.96 -19.89 -1.69
CA ASN A 24 17.99 -20.49 -2.51
C ASN A 24 19.28 -19.65 -2.39
N VAL A 25 20.26 -20.13 -1.63
CA VAL A 25 21.65 -19.68 -1.72
C VAL A 25 22.47 -20.86 -2.26
N LEU A 26 22.59 -20.91 -3.59
CA LEU A 26 23.51 -21.81 -4.27
C LEU A 26 24.75 -21.04 -4.71
N ARG A 27 25.73 -21.03 -3.80
CA ARG A 27 27.10 -21.51 -4.05
C ARG A 27 27.76 -21.03 -5.35
N ARG A 28 28.45 -19.89 -5.28
CA ARG A 28 29.63 -19.63 -6.13
C ARG A 28 30.75 -20.57 -5.66
N GLY A 29 31.05 -21.59 -6.47
CA GLY A 29 32.29 -22.35 -6.35
C GLY A 29 33.45 -21.50 -6.85
N ALA A 30 34.28 -21.02 -5.94
CA ALA A 30 35.62 -20.54 -6.26
C ALA A 30 36.58 -21.71 -6.07
N THR A 31 37.09 -22.25 -7.18
CA THR A 31 38.23 -23.15 -7.20
C THR A 31 39.49 -22.32 -6.96
N LEU A 32 40.02 -22.36 -5.74
CA LEU A 32 41.39 -21.91 -5.48
C LEU A 32 42.31 -23.08 -5.74
N SER A 33 42.97 -23.04 -6.90
CA SER A 33 44.15 -23.84 -7.20
C SER A 33 45.27 -23.44 -6.23
N LEU A 34 45.71 -24.37 -5.38
CA LEU A 34 47.02 -24.32 -4.74
C LEU A 34 48.07 -24.74 -5.79
N GLU A 35 48.75 -23.78 -6.39
CA GLU A 35 50.08 -24.01 -6.96
C GLU A 35 51.12 -23.63 -5.90
N SER A 36 51.78 -24.63 -5.35
CA SER A 36 52.97 -24.46 -4.51
C SER A 36 54.20 -24.24 -5.40
N PRO A 37 55.06 -23.25 -5.12
CA PRO A 37 56.35 -23.14 -5.77
C PRO A 37 57.31 -24.19 -5.21
N SER A 38 57.80 -25.07 -6.10
CA SER A 38 58.94 -25.94 -5.85
C SER A 38 60.20 -25.10 -5.64
N SER A 39 60.65 -24.98 -4.40
CA SER A 39 61.95 -24.43 -4.05
C SER A 39 62.96 -25.59 -3.99
N GLN A 40 63.76 -25.73 -5.05
CA GLN A 40 64.93 -26.60 -5.08
C GLN A 40 66.10 -25.83 -4.46
N MET A 41 66.52 -26.23 -3.26
CA MET A 41 67.83 -25.92 -2.71
C MET A 41 68.46 -27.24 -2.28
N ALA A 42 69.06 -27.94 -3.24
CA ALA A 42 69.95 -29.05 -2.96
C ALA A 42 71.30 -28.46 -2.51
N GLY A 43 71.55 -28.53 -1.22
CA GLY A 43 72.88 -28.38 -0.66
C GLY A 43 73.75 -29.55 -1.08
N THR A 44 74.91 -29.25 -1.66
CA THR A 44 76.04 -30.18 -1.71
C THR A 44 77.21 -29.54 -1.01
N THR A 45 77.55 -30.18 0.10
CA THR A 45 78.61 -29.86 1.05
C THR A 45 79.98 -29.88 0.39
N SER A 46 80.74 -28.82 0.68
CA SER A 46 82.17 -28.67 0.50
C SER A 46 82.93 -29.81 1.21
N LEU A 47 83.74 -30.56 0.46
CA LEU A 47 84.71 -31.52 0.98
C LEU A 47 86.11 -30.93 0.77
N VAL A 48 86.66 -30.35 1.84
CA VAL A 48 88.04 -29.90 1.94
C VAL A 48 88.90 -31.14 2.21
N ALA A 49 89.71 -31.52 1.22
CA ALA A 49 90.75 -32.53 1.36
C ALA A 49 91.98 -31.90 2.04
N SER A 50 92.08 -32.04 3.37
CA SER A 50 93.31 -31.80 4.12
C SER A 50 94.06 -33.12 4.29
N ALA A 51 95.09 -33.33 3.47
CA ALA A 51 96.07 -34.37 3.65
C ALA A 51 97.11 -33.94 4.69
N SER A 52 97.32 -34.77 5.72
CA SER A 52 98.49 -34.75 6.59
C SER A 52 98.64 -36.13 7.26
N PRO A 53 99.88 -36.49 7.67
CA PRO A 53 100.41 -37.82 7.40
C PRO A 53 100.35 -38.76 8.61
N SER A 54 100.08 -40.02 8.33
CA SER A 54 100.22 -41.13 9.27
C SER A 54 101.68 -41.59 9.35
N LYS A 55 102.18 -41.54 10.59
CA LYS A 55 103.30 -42.30 11.17
C LYS A 55 103.14 -43.81 11.00
N ASP A 56 104.26 -44.51 11.22
CA ASP A 56 104.48 -45.96 11.43
C ASP A 56 105.31 -46.57 10.28
N ALA A 57 106.39 -47.33 10.47
CA ALA A 57 106.99 -47.93 11.66
C ALA A 57 108.46 -48.31 11.39
N ASN A 58 109.24 -48.41 12.47
CA ASN A 58 110.39 -49.29 12.72
C ASN A 58 111.64 -49.29 11.81
N PRO A 59 112.84 -49.06 12.40
CA PRO A 59 114.10 -49.55 11.85
C PRO A 59 114.28 -51.04 12.19
N VAL A 60 114.36 -51.87 11.16
CA VAL A 60 114.81 -53.27 11.28
C VAL A 60 116.32 -53.28 11.47
N MET A 61 116.74 -53.89 12.58
CA MET A 61 118.08 -54.40 12.79
C MET A 61 118.15 -55.81 12.22
N ASP A 62 119.06 -56.05 11.29
CA ASP A 62 119.72 -57.32 10.99
C ASP A 62 121.15 -56.92 10.56
N ALA A 63 122.24 -57.21 11.28
CA ALA A 63 122.74 -58.47 11.82
C ALA A 63 123.12 -59.51 10.74
N GLU A 64 123.96 -59.11 9.78
CA GLU A 64 124.96 -60.00 9.18
C GLU A 64 126.34 -59.34 9.36
N GLY A 65 127.38 -59.97 9.91
CA GLY A 65 127.63 -61.40 10.00
C GLY A 65 128.51 -61.91 8.87
N GLU A 66 129.53 -61.17 8.42
CA GLU A 66 130.58 -61.76 7.55
C GLU A 66 131.99 -61.55 8.11
N SER A 67 132.53 -62.71 8.49
CA SER A 67 133.88 -63.01 8.91
C SER A 67 134.67 -63.47 7.69
N LEU A 68 135.65 -62.69 7.23
CA LEU A 68 136.72 -63.12 6.32
C LEU A 68 137.97 -62.33 6.73
N SER A 69 138.83 -62.85 7.61
CA SER A 69 139.89 -63.82 7.29
C SER A 69 140.67 -63.45 6.02
N GLN A 70 141.52 -62.43 6.09
CA GLN A 70 142.70 -62.33 5.22
C GLN A 70 143.96 -62.05 6.04
N THR A 71 144.59 -63.18 6.36
CA THR A 71 145.97 -63.39 6.76
C THR A 71 146.95 -62.63 5.87
N ALA A 72 147.74 -61.74 6.46
CA ALA A 72 148.92 -61.12 5.87
C ALA A 72 150.09 -61.18 6.89
N PRO A 73 151.34 -61.22 6.42
CA PRO A 73 152.38 -62.11 6.93
C PRO A 73 153.17 -61.54 8.11
N LEU A 74 153.68 -62.48 8.92
CA LEU A 74 154.68 -62.35 9.97
C LEU A 74 155.82 -61.36 9.61
N PRO A 75 156.02 -60.30 10.40
CA PRO A 75 157.32 -59.67 10.56
C PRO A 75 158.06 -60.28 11.76
N SER A 76 159.28 -60.69 11.46
CA SER A 76 160.34 -61.21 12.32
C SER A 76 160.59 -60.39 13.58
N GLU A 77 160.98 -61.13 14.62
CA GLU A 77 161.54 -60.65 15.87
C GLU A 77 162.70 -59.66 15.65
N GLU A 78 162.48 -58.40 16.03
CA GLU A 78 163.54 -57.49 16.44
C GLU A 78 163.13 -56.83 17.78
N PRO A 79 163.96 -56.92 18.83
CA PRO A 79 163.67 -56.33 20.13
C PRO A 79 163.92 -54.82 20.05
N CYS A 80 162.95 -54.08 19.53
CA CYS A 80 162.99 -52.63 19.52
C CYS A 80 162.82 -52.12 20.96
N GLY A 81 163.93 -51.72 21.57
CA GLY A 81 164.00 -51.17 22.92
C GLY A 81 163.11 -49.94 23.07
N LEU A 82 161.90 -50.15 23.57
CA LEU A 82 161.08 -49.09 24.16
C LEU A 82 161.88 -48.46 25.30
N THR A 83 162.40 -47.26 25.08
CA THR A 83 163.11 -46.52 26.12
C THR A 83 162.17 -46.30 27.32
N PRO A 84 162.65 -46.31 28.58
CA PRO A 84 161.81 -46.14 29.77
C PRO A 84 160.89 -44.89 29.75
N ALA A 85 161.29 -43.83 29.03
CA ALA A 85 160.50 -42.62 28.83
C ALA A 85 159.27 -42.85 27.93
N SER A 86 159.42 -43.61 26.83
CA SER A 86 158.31 -43.95 25.93
C SER A 86 157.26 -44.82 26.62
N LEU A 87 157.67 -45.81 27.42
CA LEU A 87 156.78 -46.62 28.25
C LEU A 87 156.02 -45.79 29.29
N LYS A 88 156.67 -44.80 29.91
CA LYS A 88 156.01 -43.89 30.86
C LYS A 88 154.99 -42.98 30.17
N HIS A 89 155.29 -42.50 28.96
CA HIS A 89 154.36 -41.70 28.16
C HIS A 89 153.15 -42.53 27.73
N LEU A 90 153.36 -43.75 27.22
CA LEU A 90 152.28 -44.68 26.86
C LEU A 90 151.40 -45.05 28.06
N ARG A 91 152.00 -45.25 29.25
CA ARG A 91 151.22 -45.47 30.49
C ARG A 91 150.34 -44.26 30.82
N ARG A 92 150.88 -43.04 30.77
CA ARG A 92 150.11 -41.81 30.99
C ARG A 92 148.99 -41.63 29.96
N GLN A 93 149.25 -41.91 28.69
CA GLN A 93 148.22 -41.86 27.64
C GLN A 93 147.12 -42.88 27.88
N ARG A 94 147.48 -44.13 28.22
CA ARG A 94 146.51 -45.16 28.60
C ARG A 94 145.70 -44.73 29.82
N ASP A 95 146.33 -44.17 30.84
CA ASP A 95 145.64 -43.73 32.06
C ASP A 95 144.66 -42.57 31.74
N ALA A 96 145.08 -41.58 30.94
CA ALA A 96 144.21 -40.50 30.46
C ALA A 96 143.03 -41.02 29.60
N LEU A 97 143.29 -41.95 28.67
CA LEU A 97 142.23 -42.59 27.89
C LEU A 97 141.29 -43.42 28.76
N SER A 98 141.80 -44.03 29.83
CA SER A 98 140.99 -44.77 30.79
C SER A 98 140.08 -43.85 31.60
N GLU A 99 140.59 -42.69 32.03
CA GLU A 99 139.79 -41.66 32.71
C GLU A 99 138.72 -41.08 31.77
N GLU A 100 139.08 -40.74 30.53
CA GLU A 100 138.14 -40.25 29.51
C GLU A 100 137.08 -41.31 29.17
N LYS A 101 137.48 -42.58 29.00
CA LYS A 101 136.54 -43.69 28.85
C LYS A 101 135.58 -43.78 30.05
N GLY A 102 136.09 -43.64 31.27
CA GLY A 102 135.28 -43.63 32.49
C GLY A 102 134.26 -42.48 32.51
N ARG A 103 134.71 -41.27 32.14
CA ARG A 103 133.84 -40.09 32.03
C ARG A 103 132.76 -40.27 30.97
N LEU A 104 133.13 -40.66 29.75
CA LEU A 104 132.20 -40.89 28.65
C LEU A 104 131.21 -42.01 28.97
N GLN A 105 131.64 -43.06 29.68
CA GLN A 105 130.76 -44.11 30.13
C GLN A 105 129.76 -43.62 31.18
N ALA A 106 130.17 -42.72 32.09
CA ALA A 106 129.26 -42.08 33.03
C ALA A 106 128.25 -41.15 32.32
N GLU A 107 128.70 -40.32 31.37
CA GLU A 107 127.83 -39.47 30.55
C GLU A 107 126.83 -40.28 29.73
N LEU A 108 127.26 -41.41 29.15
CA LEU A 108 126.39 -42.34 28.42
C LEU A 108 125.35 -43.00 29.33
N GLN A 109 125.74 -43.39 30.55
CA GLN A 109 124.82 -43.92 31.55
C GLN A 109 123.78 -42.88 31.96
N GLU A 110 124.19 -41.63 32.16
CA GLU A 110 123.30 -40.53 32.52
C GLU A 110 122.32 -40.19 31.39
N ALA A 111 122.82 -40.06 30.16
CA ALA A 111 121.97 -39.88 28.98
C ALA A 111 120.98 -41.05 28.79
N THR A 112 121.40 -42.28 29.09
CA THR A 112 120.54 -43.47 29.03
C THR A 112 119.45 -43.41 30.10
N LYS A 113 119.76 -42.95 31.32
CA LYS A 113 118.76 -42.74 32.38
C LYS A 113 117.74 -41.67 31.97
N GLN A 114 118.22 -40.52 31.49
CA GLN A 114 117.34 -39.44 31.01
C GLN A 114 116.45 -39.90 29.85
N LEU A 115 116.97 -40.70 28.91
CA LEU A 115 116.15 -41.31 27.85
C LEU A 115 115.10 -42.28 28.41
N LYS A 116 115.42 -43.06 29.44
CA LYS A 116 114.46 -43.96 30.09
C LYS A 116 113.37 -43.20 30.85
N GLU A 117 113.65 -42.00 31.36
CA GLU A 117 112.68 -41.13 32.04
C GLU A 117 111.83 -40.30 31.08
N LEU A 118 112.43 -39.75 30.02
CA LEU A 118 111.71 -38.92 29.04
C LEU A 118 110.76 -39.74 28.17
N LYS A 119 111.09 -41.00 27.84
CA LYS A 119 110.20 -41.89 27.06
C LYS A 119 108.79 -42.05 27.65
N PRO A 120 108.61 -42.45 28.92
CA PRO A 120 107.27 -42.55 29.52
C PRO A 120 106.60 -41.19 29.67
N GLN A 121 107.35 -40.10 29.89
CA GLN A 121 106.77 -38.75 29.91
C GLN A 121 106.18 -38.36 28.55
N VAL A 122 106.92 -38.60 27.45
CA VAL A 122 106.42 -38.37 26.09
C VAL A 122 105.21 -39.25 25.78
N ALA A 123 105.22 -40.52 26.17
CA ALA A 123 104.08 -41.41 26.01
C ALA A 123 102.84 -40.90 26.79
N SER A 124 103.03 -40.47 28.04
CA SER A 124 101.96 -39.89 28.86
C SER A 124 101.40 -38.60 28.27
N LEU A 125 102.26 -37.69 27.81
CA LEU A 125 101.82 -36.43 27.18
C LEU A 125 101.11 -36.70 25.85
N THR A 126 101.55 -37.70 25.09
CA THR A 126 100.88 -38.10 23.84
C THR A 126 99.48 -38.64 24.13
N ALA A 127 99.32 -39.51 25.13
CA ALA A 127 98.02 -40.03 25.54
C ALA A 127 97.08 -38.90 26.03
N GLN A 128 97.58 -37.97 26.85
CA GLN A 128 96.80 -36.81 27.30
C GLN A 128 96.38 -35.90 26.13
N PHE A 129 97.25 -35.71 25.13
CA PHE A 129 96.93 -34.95 23.94
C PHE A 129 95.83 -35.63 23.11
N GLU A 130 95.94 -36.94 22.90
CA GLU A 130 94.92 -37.73 22.19
C GLU A 130 93.56 -37.69 22.90
N GLU A 131 93.55 -37.81 24.23
CA GLU A 131 92.34 -37.67 25.05
C GLU A 131 91.73 -36.26 24.95
N ALA A 132 92.55 -35.21 25.02
CA ALA A 132 92.09 -33.83 24.87
C ALA A 132 91.52 -33.56 23.46
N VAL A 133 92.10 -34.16 22.41
CA VAL A 133 91.58 -34.07 21.05
C VAL A 133 90.23 -34.79 20.95
N ALA A 134 90.09 -35.98 21.52
CA ALA A 134 88.83 -36.71 21.54
C ALA A 134 87.73 -35.92 22.27
N ALA A 135 88.02 -35.41 23.47
CA ALA A 135 87.10 -34.58 24.24
C ALA A 135 86.69 -33.29 23.50
N ARG A 136 87.63 -32.68 22.76
CA ARG A 136 87.33 -31.51 21.92
C ARG A 136 86.36 -31.86 20.79
N VAL A 137 86.57 -32.98 20.10
CA VAL A 137 85.67 -33.43 19.03
C VAL A 137 84.26 -33.69 19.57
N GLU A 138 84.15 -34.37 20.72
CA GLU A 138 82.85 -34.60 21.37
C GLU A 138 82.15 -33.26 21.70
N LEU A 139 82.88 -32.30 22.28
CA LEU A 139 82.33 -30.99 22.59
C LEU A 139 81.90 -30.22 21.33
N GLU A 140 82.68 -30.28 20.25
CA GLU A 140 82.31 -29.68 18.96
C GLU A 140 81.02 -30.31 18.38
N THR A 141 80.85 -31.64 18.50
CA THR A 141 79.60 -32.31 18.08
C THR A 141 78.40 -31.94 18.93
N GLU A 142 78.57 -31.82 20.25
CA GLU A 142 77.48 -31.41 21.15
C GLU A 142 77.08 -29.94 20.90
N VAL A 143 78.05 -29.05 20.68
CA VAL A 143 77.79 -27.65 20.30
C VAL A 143 77.04 -27.58 18.96
N ALA A 144 77.40 -28.40 17.98
CA ALA A 144 76.69 -28.46 16.70
C ALA A 144 75.24 -28.95 16.88
N SER A 145 75.02 -29.98 17.70
CA SER A 145 73.68 -30.48 18.07
C SER A 145 72.85 -29.41 18.78
N GLN A 146 73.44 -28.66 19.70
CA GLN A 146 72.78 -27.56 20.41
C GLN A 146 72.39 -26.42 19.48
N ARG A 147 73.28 -26.03 18.55
CA ARG A 147 72.96 -25.01 17.53
C ARG A 147 71.79 -25.45 16.66
N GLN A 148 71.78 -26.69 16.19
CA GLN A 148 70.66 -27.21 15.41
C GLN A 148 69.35 -27.25 16.22
N ARG A 149 69.41 -27.53 17.52
CA ARG A 149 68.23 -27.45 18.40
C ARG A 149 67.75 -26.02 18.57
N ALA A 150 68.65 -25.05 18.71
CA ALA A 150 68.31 -23.64 18.81
C ALA A 150 67.67 -23.12 17.51
N GLU A 151 68.24 -23.43 16.34
CA GLU A 151 67.68 -23.07 15.03
C GLU A 151 66.26 -23.61 14.84
N ARG A 152 66.01 -24.89 15.18
CA ARG A 152 64.66 -25.46 15.14
C ARG A 152 63.68 -24.77 16.09
N ALA A 153 64.15 -24.36 17.26
CA ALA A 153 63.33 -23.63 18.22
C ALA A 153 62.97 -22.24 17.68
N GLU A 154 63.93 -21.52 17.09
CA GLU A 154 63.71 -20.22 16.43
C GLU A 154 62.72 -20.34 15.26
N GLU A 155 62.86 -21.36 14.41
CA GLU A 155 61.91 -21.63 13.33
C GLU A 155 60.48 -21.89 13.84
N LEU A 156 60.35 -22.65 14.93
CA LEU A 156 59.05 -22.90 15.55
C LEU A 156 58.46 -21.64 16.19
N CYS A 157 59.27 -20.83 16.86
CA CYS A 157 58.85 -19.53 17.38
C CYS A 157 58.34 -18.63 16.25
N ALA A 158 59.09 -18.49 15.16
CA ALA A 158 58.68 -17.68 14.01
C ALA A 158 57.36 -18.18 13.38
N LYS A 159 57.16 -19.51 13.29
CA LYS A 159 55.88 -20.09 12.82
C LYS A 159 54.72 -19.79 13.76
N LEU A 160 54.95 -19.87 15.07
CA LEU A 160 53.93 -19.57 16.08
C LEU A 160 53.56 -18.08 16.07
N GLU A 161 54.54 -17.19 15.96
CA GLU A 161 54.32 -15.74 15.84
C GLU A 161 53.50 -15.40 14.59
N ALA A 162 53.82 -16.01 13.45
CA ALA A 162 53.04 -15.82 12.22
C ALA A 162 51.60 -16.32 12.36
N LEU A 163 51.38 -17.48 12.99
CA LEU A 163 50.04 -18.00 13.25
C LEU A 163 49.26 -17.13 14.24
N VAL A 164 49.91 -16.61 15.28
CA VAL A 164 49.29 -15.68 16.23
C VAL A 164 48.86 -14.41 15.50
N ALA A 165 49.72 -13.81 14.69
CA ALA A 165 49.39 -12.62 13.90
C ALA A 165 48.22 -12.87 12.94
N GLU A 166 48.16 -14.03 12.27
CA GLU A 166 47.04 -14.42 11.42
C GLU A 166 45.72 -14.51 12.21
N LYS A 167 45.75 -15.14 13.40
CA LYS A 167 44.56 -15.27 14.24
C LYS A 167 44.11 -13.95 14.85
N GLU A 168 45.03 -13.07 15.22
CA GLU A 168 44.72 -11.72 15.70
C GLU A 168 44.04 -10.89 14.59
N ALA A 169 44.54 -10.95 13.36
CA ALA A 169 43.92 -10.29 12.22
C ALA A 169 42.51 -10.83 11.92
N GLU A 170 42.31 -12.15 12.03
CA GLU A 170 41.00 -12.78 11.85
C GLU A 170 40.01 -12.38 12.96
N ILE A 171 40.46 -12.33 14.22
CA ILE A 171 39.64 -11.84 15.34
C ILE A 171 39.18 -10.40 15.10
N GLU A 172 40.09 -9.53 14.64
CA GLU A 172 39.76 -8.13 14.37
C GLU A 172 38.75 -7.99 13.22
N ARG A 173 38.91 -8.80 12.16
CA ARG A 173 37.96 -8.88 11.06
C ARG A 173 36.57 -9.33 11.54
N LEU A 174 36.50 -10.34 12.41
CA LEU A 174 35.25 -10.84 12.97
C LEU A 174 34.59 -9.83 13.92
N ARG A 175 35.38 -9.12 14.75
CA ARG A 175 34.87 -8.04 15.60
C ARG A 175 34.23 -6.93 14.78
N LYS A 176 34.92 -6.45 13.75
CA LYS A 176 34.36 -5.45 12.84
C LYS A 176 33.07 -5.93 12.18
N GLY A 177 33.04 -7.18 11.70
CA GLY A 177 31.82 -7.76 11.12
C GLY A 177 30.66 -7.85 12.12
N LEU A 178 30.94 -8.15 13.39
CA LEU A 178 29.95 -8.16 14.46
C LEU A 178 29.40 -6.76 14.74
N GLU A 179 30.27 -5.74 14.81
CA GLU A 179 29.85 -4.34 15.00
C GLU A 179 28.97 -3.85 13.84
N ASP A 180 29.33 -4.15 12.61
CA ASP A 180 28.54 -3.81 11.42
C ASP A 180 27.16 -4.51 11.45
N GLN A 181 27.11 -5.78 11.88
CA GLN A 181 25.85 -6.51 12.03
C GLN A 181 24.97 -5.94 13.15
N GLN A 182 25.57 -5.50 14.27
CA GLN A 182 24.84 -4.85 15.36
C GLN A 182 24.23 -3.52 14.90
N LYS A 183 24.99 -2.69 14.17
CA LYS A 183 24.49 -1.43 13.59
C LYS A 183 23.34 -1.68 12.62
N LEU A 184 23.48 -2.66 11.72
CA LEU A 184 22.40 -3.01 10.79
C LEU A 184 21.14 -3.48 11.52
N THR A 185 21.30 -4.30 12.56
CA THR A 185 20.17 -4.77 13.37
C THR A 185 19.48 -3.61 14.07
N GLN A 186 20.26 -2.68 14.63
CA GLN A 186 19.73 -1.45 15.23
C GLN A 186 18.94 -0.62 14.21
N GLU A 187 19.50 -0.38 13.02
CA GLU A 187 18.81 0.37 11.96
C GLU A 187 17.51 -0.29 11.51
N VAL A 188 17.49 -1.63 11.41
CA VAL A 188 16.28 -2.39 11.09
C VAL A 188 15.22 -2.28 12.19
N CYS A 189 15.61 -2.38 13.46
CA CYS A 189 14.71 -2.18 14.59
C CYS A 189 14.14 -0.76 14.61
N GLU A 190 14.98 0.26 14.47
CA GLU A 190 14.53 1.66 14.43
C GLU A 190 13.60 1.92 13.23
N ALA A 191 13.88 1.32 12.07
CA ALA A 191 13.00 1.43 10.91
C ALA A 191 11.65 0.71 11.12
N ALA A 192 11.64 -0.41 11.84
CA ALA A 192 10.40 -1.09 12.23
C ALA A 192 9.59 -0.25 13.21
N ASP A 193 10.23 0.30 14.26
CA ASP A 193 9.58 1.17 15.24
C ASP A 193 8.97 2.41 14.58
N ARG A 194 9.68 3.04 13.62
CA ARG A 194 9.15 4.17 12.85
C ARG A 194 7.93 3.78 12.01
N ARG A 195 7.93 2.59 11.40
CA ARG A 195 6.76 2.09 10.64
C ARG A 195 5.57 1.84 11.55
N ASP A 196 5.79 1.25 12.72
CA ASP A 196 4.74 0.97 13.69
C ASP A 196 4.15 2.27 14.25
N GLN A 197 5.00 3.27 14.53
CA GLN A 197 4.56 4.63 14.90
C GLN A 197 3.72 5.26 13.80
N GLN A 198 4.18 5.24 12.55
CA GLN A 198 3.42 5.77 11.41
C GLN A 198 2.09 5.05 11.21
N ALA A 199 2.06 3.72 11.33
CA ALA A 199 0.83 2.94 11.24
C ALA A 199 -0.13 3.27 12.39
N SER A 200 0.39 3.44 13.61
CA SER A 200 -0.39 3.88 14.77
C SER A 200 -0.95 5.29 14.57
N GLU A 201 -0.17 6.22 14.03
CA GLU A 201 -0.63 7.59 13.72
C GLU A 201 -1.70 7.60 12.63
N GLN A 202 -1.51 6.82 11.56
CA GLN A 202 -2.49 6.68 10.48
C GLN A 202 -3.80 6.06 10.98
N THR A 203 -3.71 5.01 11.80
CA THR A 203 -4.91 4.39 12.39
C THR A 203 -5.60 5.34 13.37
N ALA A 204 -4.85 6.08 14.18
CA ALA A 204 -5.41 7.11 15.06
C ALA A 204 -6.11 8.23 14.28
N ALA A 205 -5.51 8.70 13.17
CA ALA A 205 -6.12 9.69 12.29
C ALA A 205 -7.41 9.16 11.64
N GLN A 206 -7.40 7.94 11.11
CA GLN A 206 -8.61 7.30 10.56
C GLN A 206 -9.71 7.13 11.61
N VAL A 207 -9.34 6.74 12.84
CA VAL A 207 -10.29 6.64 13.95
C VAL A 207 -10.87 8.02 14.30
N ALA A 208 -10.06 9.08 14.32
CA ALA A 208 -10.53 10.44 14.56
C ALA A 208 -11.51 10.92 13.47
N ASP A 209 -11.19 10.69 12.19
CA ASP A 209 -12.06 11.04 11.06
C ASP A 209 -13.40 10.29 11.13
N LEU A 210 -13.36 8.98 11.42
CA LEU A 210 -14.56 8.16 11.60
C LEU A 210 -15.39 8.65 12.81
N GLN A 211 -14.75 9.01 13.92
CA GLN A 211 -15.43 9.58 15.08
C GLN A 211 -16.11 10.90 14.73
N GLU A 212 -15.47 11.77 13.93
CA GLU A 212 -16.06 13.02 13.48
C GLU A 212 -17.26 12.77 12.55
N MET A 213 -17.15 11.83 11.62
CA MET A 213 -18.25 11.44 10.73
C MET A 213 -19.43 10.88 11.52
N VAL A 214 -19.18 10.00 12.50
CA VAL A 214 -20.22 9.49 13.41
C VAL A 214 -20.87 10.63 14.18
N ARG A 215 -20.10 11.62 14.64
CA ARG A 215 -20.65 12.80 15.33
C ARG A 215 -21.55 13.63 14.40
N LYS A 216 -21.14 13.85 13.15
CA LYS A 216 -21.95 14.57 12.14
C LYS A 216 -23.24 13.83 11.84
N LEU A 217 -23.16 12.54 11.54
CA LEU A 217 -24.34 11.70 11.27
C LEU A 217 -25.30 11.65 12.47
N LYS A 218 -24.78 11.60 13.70
CA LYS A 218 -25.63 11.69 14.91
C LYS A 218 -26.39 13.02 14.99
N LEU A 219 -25.73 14.13 14.64
CA LEU A 219 -26.35 15.45 14.63
C LEU A 219 -27.43 15.56 13.54
N GLU A 220 -27.12 15.12 12.31
CA GLU A 220 -28.06 15.10 11.19
C GLU A 220 -29.28 14.22 11.50
N ASN A 221 -29.07 13.06 12.12
CA ASN A 221 -30.17 12.16 12.51
C ASN A 221 -31.07 12.82 13.57
N GLN A 222 -30.50 13.54 14.54
CA GLN A 222 -31.28 14.34 15.49
C GLN A 222 -32.08 15.46 14.81
N GLN A 223 -31.48 16.16 13.83
CA GLN A 223 -32.16 17.21 13.07
C GLN A 223 -33.33 16.65 12.25
N LEU A 224 -33.11 15.56 11.51
CA LEU A 224 -34.16 14.89 10.74
C LEU A 224 -35.30 14.40 11.64
N LEU A 225 -35.00 13.89 12.82
CA LEU A 225 -36.02 13.47 13.78
C LEU A 225 -36.85 14.66 14.29
N GLN A 226 -36.23 15.81 14.54
CA GLN A 226 -36.94 17.05 14.88
C GLN A 226 -37.79 17.56 13.72
N GLU A 227 -37.28 17.51 12.48
CA GLU A 227 -38.04 17.90 11.29
C GLU A 227 -39.26 17.01 11.07
N GLN A 228 -39.11 15.68 11.24
CA GLN A 228 -40.24 14.76 11.16
C GLN A 228 -41.31 15.05 12.23
N GLN A 229 -40.89 15.34 13.47
CA GLN A 229 -41.84 15.73 14.53
C GLN A 229 -42.56 17.04 14.19
N LEU A 230 -41.85 18.01 13.62
CA LEU A 230 -42.43 19.28 13.23
C LEU A 230 -43.39 19.13 12.03
N GLN A 231 -43.04 18.29 11.04
CA GLN A 231 -43.94 17.93 9.95
C GLN A 231 -45.17 17.19 10.47
N ALA A 232 -45.02 16.24 11.40
CA ALA A 232 -46.15 15.55 12.01
C ALA A 232 -47.09 16.54 12.72
N LYS A 233 -46.55 17.50 13.49
CA LYS A 233 -47.35 18.57 14.11
C LYS A 233 -48.07 19.44 13.06
N ARG A 234 -47.38 19.84 11.99
CA ARG A 234 -48.00 20.60 10.89
C ARG A 234 -49.11 19.81 10.20
N HIS A 235 -48.91 18.51 9.99
CA HIS A 235 -49.94 17.63 9.44
C HIS A 235 -51.13 17.48 10.39
N GLU A 236 -50.90 17.37 11.70
CA GLU A 236 -51.97 17.37 12.70
C GLU A 236 -52.76 18.70 12.72
N GLU A 237 -52.06 19.83 12.70
CA GLU A 237 -52.68 21.16 12.64
C GLU A 237 -53.47 21.37 11.35
N MET A 238 -52.90 20.95 10.21
CA MET A 238 -53.57 20.96 8.92
C MET A 238 -54.81 20.06 8.94
N ALA A 239 -54.70 18.84 9.48
CA ALA A 239 -55.84 17.92 9.61
C ALA A 239 -56.94 18.49 10.50
N ARG A 240 -56.60 19.15 11.62
CA ARG A 240 -57.56 19.87 12.47
C ARG A 240 -58.22 21.02 11.71
N SER A 241 -57.45 21.81 10.97
CA SER A 241 -57.96 22.91 10.15
C SER A 241 -58.92 22.43 9.06
N VAL A 242 -58.53 21.38 8.32
CA VAL A 242 -59.38 20.74 7.31
C VAL A 242 -60.66 20.18 7.94
N ALA A 243 -60.59 19.55 9.12
CA ALA A 243 -61.77 19.06 9.82
C ALA A 243 -62.74 20.20 10.19
N VAL A 244 -62.23 21.35 10.67
CA VAL A 244 -63.05 22.54 10.95
C VAL A 244 -63.67 23.11 9.67
N ALA A 245 -62.88 23.23 8.60
CA ALA A 245 -63.38 23.71 7.30
C ALA A 245 -64.45 22.77 6.72
N MET A 246 -64.26 21.46 6.87
CA MET A 246 -65.22 20.45 6.42
C MET A 246 -66.53 20.52 7.22
N ALA A 247 -66.46 20.66 8.54
CA ALA A 247 -67.66 20.86 9.37
C ALA A 247 -68.40 22.17 9.03
N ALA A 248 -67.68 23.25 8.71
CA ALA A 248 -68.27 24.50 8.24
C ALA A 248 -68.93 24.34 6.87
N ALA A 249 -68.29 23.62 5.94
CA ALA A 249 -68.84 23.31 4.63
C ALA A 249 -70.10 22.44 4.73
N GLU A 250 -70.10 21.39 5.56
CA GLU A 250 -71.29 20.57 5.83
C GLU A 250 -72.43 21.41 6.39
N LYS A 251 -72.15 22.30 7.35
CA LYS A 251 -73.16 23.22 7.88
C LYS A 251 -73.71 24.17 6.81
N ALA A 252 -72.85 24.70 5.94
CA ALA A 252 -73.26 25.55 4.82
C ALA A 252 -74.11 24.77 3.80
N MET A 253 -73.74 23.53 3.48
CA MET A 253 -74.52 22.65 2.62
C MET A 253 -75.87 22.31 3.24
N ALA A 254 -75.94 22.03 4.54
CA ALA A 254 -77.19 21.79 5.26
C ALA A 254 -78.10 23.03 5.26
N MET A 255 -77.53 24.22 5.51
CA MET A 255 -78.26 25.49 5.40
C MET A 255 -78.77 25.71 3.98
N HIS A 256 -77.94 25.47 2.96
CA HIS A 256 -78.36 25.59 1.57
C HIS A 256 -79.49 24.62 1.24
N ALA A 257 -79.38 23.35 1.65
CA ALA A 257 -80.44 22.37 1.46
C ALA A 257 -81.76 22.80 2.13
N GLN A 258 -81.68 23.38 3.33
CA GLN A 258 -82.83 23.95 4.03
C GLN A 258 -83.44 25.13 3.26
N HIS A 259 -82.61 26.05 2.77
CA HIS A 259 -83.06 27.18 1.95
C HIS A 259 -83.68 26.72 0.63
N THR A 260 -83.10 25.72 -0.04
CA THR A 260 -83.67 25.15 -1.28
C THR A 260 -85.04 24.54 -0.99
N SER A 261 -85.19 23.76 0.08
CA SER A 261 -86.48 23.20 0.50
C SER A 261 -87.52 24.30 0.82
N GLN A 262 -87.11 25.37 1.51
CA GLN A 262 -87.98 26.53 1.76
C GLN A 262 -88.39 27.24 0.47
N LEU A 263 -87.45 27.45 -0.46
CA LEU A 263 -87.71 28.05 -1.76
C LEU A 263 -88.66 27.18 -2.61
N GLU A 264 -88.49 25.86 -2.59
CA GLU A 264 -89.43 24.94 -3.25
C GLU A 264 -90.82 25.00 -2.62
N THR A 265 -90.90 25.06 -1.28
CA THR A 265 -92.16 25.22 -0.57
C THR A 265 -92.86 26.53 -0.94
N LEU A 266 -92.11 27.65 -0.95
CA LEU A 266 -92.61 28.97 -1.36
C LEU A 266 -92.99 29.00 -2.84
N ARG A 267 -92.19 28.36 -3.70
CA ARG A 267 -92.48 28.23 -5.14
C ARG A 267 -93.78 27.46 -5.34
N ASN A 268 -93.96 26.33 -4.66
CA ASN A 268 -95.18 25.53 -4.72
C ASN A 268 -96.39 26.31 -4.20
N ALA A 269 -96.24 27.06 -3.10
CA ALA A 269 -97.30 27.92 -2.56
C ALA A 269 -97.67 29.06 -3.54
N LYS A 270 -96.68 29.73 -4.13
CA LYS A 270 -96.88 30.80 -5.12
C LYS A 270 -97.44 30.28 -6.44
N LEU A 271 -97.04 29.09 -6.86
CA LEU A 271 -97.61 28.43 -8.05
C LEU A 271 -99.09 28.08 -7.80
N ALA A 272 -99.43 27.56 -6.62
CA ALA A 272 -100.81 27.32 -6.23
C ALA A 272 -101.65 28.62 -6.18
N GLU A 273 -101.07 29.71 -5.67
CA GLU A 273 -101.68 31.05 -5.70
C GLU A 273 -101.88 31.54 -7.13
N ALA A 274 -100.87 31.38 -8.01
CA ALA A 274 -100.92 31.78 -9.41
C ALA A 274 -101.94 30.97 -10.24
N ILE A 275 -102.06 29.66 -9.97
CA ILE A 275 -103.08 28.78 -10.58
C ILE A 275 -104.49 29.20 -10.14
N ASN A 276 -104.65 29.63 -8.89
CA ASN A 276 -105.93 30.12 -8.37
C ASN A 276 -106.25 31.56 -8.79
N SER A 277 -105.25 32.37 -9.12
CA SER A 277 -105.46 33.68 -9.73
C SER A 277 -105.73 33.51 -11.23
N LYS A 278 -106.99 33.63 -11.62
CA LYS A 278 -107.44 33.66 -13.01
C LYS A 278 -106.68 34.74 -13.79
N VAL A 279 -105.72 34.36 -14.64
CA VAL A 279 -104.98 35.30 -15.50
C VAL A 279 -105.88 35.70 -16.67
N GLU A 280 -106.53 36.86 -16.58
CA GLU A 280 -107.27 37.48 -17.68
C GLU A 280 -106.36 38.42 -18.47
N LEU A 281 -106.00 38.02 -19.70
CA LEU A 281 -105.22 38.84 -20.63
C LEU A 281 -106.15 39.83 -21.34
N HIS A 282 -106.21 41.08 -20.86
CA HIS A 282 -106.99 42.16 -21.49
C HIS A 282 -106.17 42.85 -22.60
N ILE A 283 -106.47 42.57 -23.86
CA ILE A 283 -105.89 43.27 -25.02
C ILE A 283 -106.81 44.44 -25.39
N ALA A 284 -106.47 45.66 -24.97
CA ALA A 284 -107.26 46.86 -25.26
C ALA A 284 -106.89 47.45 -26.64
N VAL A 285 -107.85 47.52 -27.56
CA VAL A 285 -107.71 48.22 -28.85
C VAL A 285 -108.37 49.61 -28.74
N PRO A 286 -107.72 50.71 -29.19
CA PRO A 286 -108.25 52.07 -29.03
C PRO A 286 -109.48 52.33 -29.90
N LYS A 287 -110.55 52.88 -29.30
CA LYS A 287 -111.77 53.35 -29.98
C LYS A 287 -111.67 54.86 -30.23
N VAL A 288 -111.93 55.29 -31.47
CA VAL A 288 -111.99 56.72 -31.87
C VAL A 288 -113.41 57.05 -32.30
N THR A 289 -114.02 58.06 -31.68
CA THR A 289 -115.35 58.60 -32.02
C THR A 289 -115.20 59.81 -32.92
N LEU A 290 -115.83 59.78 -34.10
CA LEU A 290 -115.78 60.85 -35.11
C LEU A 290 -117.18 61.49 -35.21
N THR A 291 -117.28 62.77 -34.84
CA THR A 291 -118.53 63.55 -34.87
C THR A 291 -118.44 64.65 -35.93
N TYR A 292 -119.41 64.71 -36.85
CA TYR A 292 -119.49 65.76 -37.87
C TYR A 292 -120.95 66.26 -38.01
N ASN A 293 -121.13 67.58 -37.94
CA ASN A 293 -122.37 68.33 -38.22
C ASN A 293 -123.68 67.77 -37.62
N ASN A 294 -123.77 67.72 -36.28
CA ASN A 294 -125.01 67.47 -35.52
C ASN A 294 -125.81 66.20 -35.92
N ALA A 295 -125.16 65.25 -36.58
CA ALA A 295 -125.66 63.88 -36.75
C ALA A 295 -125.16 62.99 -35.58
N PRO A 296 -125.88 61.91 -35.23
CA PRO A 296 -125.46 60.98 -34.17
C PRO A 296 -124.02 60.47 -34.40
N PRO A 297 -123.19 60.34 -33.34
CA PRO A 297 -121.81 59.89 -33.49
C PRO A 297 -121.74 58.54 -34.20
N LEU A 298 -121.06 58.51 -35.34
CA LEU A 298 -120.75 57.28 -36.05
C LEU A 298 -119.56 56.60 -35.36
N LEU A 299 -119.83 55.45 -34.75
CA LEU A 299 -118.81 54.54 -34.22
C LEU A 299 -118.06 53.92 -35.40
N VAL A 300 -116.97 54.55 -35.82
CA VAL A 300 -116.02 53.96 -36.77
C VAL A 300 -115.09 53.05 -35.98
N SER A 301 -115.47 51.77 -35.83
CA SER A 301 -114.56 50.76 -35.30
C SER A 301 -113.43 50.56 -36.32
N VAL A 302 -112.20 50.95 -35.97
CA VAL A 302 -110.99 50.77 -36.81
C VAL A 302 -110.67 49.28 -37.04
N ALA A 303 -111.41 48.36 -36.41
CA ALA A 303 -111.27 46.91 -36.58
C ALA A 303 -112.22 46.29 -37.63
N ALA A 304 -112.86 47.07 -38.52
CA ALA A 304 -113.75 46.51 -39.56
C ALA A 304 -112.99 45.80 -40.73
N GLY A 305 -111.66 45.90 -40.81
CA GLY A 305 -110.85 45.27 -41.86
C GLY A 305 -110.07 44.01 -41.45
N LEU A 306 -110.11 43.63 -40.16
CA LEU A 306 -109.41 42.48 -39.62
C LEU A 306 -110.35 41.28 -39.58
N GLY A 307 -110.63 40.72 -40.75
CA GLY A 307 -111.38 39.45 -40.83
C GLY A 307 -110.71 38.38 -39.97
N GLU A 308 -111.52 37.53 -39.34
CA GLU A 308 -111.08 36.47 -38.43
C GLU A 308 -109.94 35.63 -39.04
N GLY A 309 -110.02 35.31 -40.33
CA GLY A 309 -108.96 34.61 -41.07
C GLY A 309 -107.63 35.36 -41.20
N LYS A 310 -107.63 36.70 -41.26
CA LYS A 310 -106.39 37.51 -41.27
C LYS A 310 -105.73 37.54 -39.90
N LEU A 311 -106.53 37.62 -38.84
CA LEU A 311 -106.04 37.56 -37.47
C LEU A 311 -105.48 36.17 -37.15
N GLU A 312 -106.18 35.11 -37.54
CA GLU A 312 -105.72 33.74 -37.38
C GLU A 312 -104.44 33.47 -38.19
N THR A 313 -104.34 34.00 -39.42
CA THR A 313 -103.10 33.90 -40.21
C THR A 313 -101.93 34.63 -39.56
N PHE A 314 -102.15 35.81 -38.99
CA PHE A 314 -101.12 36.55 -38.24
C PHE A 314 -100.70 35.79 -36.99
N LEU A 315 -101.65 35.28 -36.20
CA LEU A 315 -101.35 34.50 -35.00
C LEU A 315 -100.59 33.21 -35.35
N ASN A 316 -101.00 32.46 -36.37
CA ASN A 316 -100.37 31.20 -36.77
C ASN A 316 -99.03 31.36 -37.48
N LYS A 317 -98.81 32.43 -38.26
CA LYS A 317 -97.55 32.62 -39.00
C LYS A 317 -96.52 33.48 -38.27
N GLU A 318 -96.96 34.56 -37.64
CA GLU A 318 -96.06 35.60 -37.10
C GLU A 318 -95.92 35.51 -35.59
N VAL A 319 -96.92 34.95 -34.89
CA VAL A 319 -96.89 34.86 -33.42
C VAL A 319 -96.50 33.45 -32.95
N PHE A 320 -97.29 32.42 -33.22
CA PHE A 320 -97.08 31.09 -32.62
C PHE A 320 -95.70 30.44 -32.89
N PRO A 321 -95.10 30.50 -34.10
CA PRO A 321 -93.79 29.87 -34.34
C PRO A 321 -92.65 30.45 -33.48
N HIS A 322 -92.81 31.69 -33.01
CA HIS A 322 -91.84 32.34 -32.13
C HIS A 322 -92.14 32.13 -30.64
N PHE A 323 -93.36 31.69 -30.30
CA PHE A 323 -93.80 31.42 -28.94
C PHE A 323 -93.84 29.92 -28.60
N GLU A 324 -93.83 29.02 -29.58
CA GLU A 324 -93.80 27.56 -29.36
C GLU A 324 -92.62 27.10 -28.47
N PRO A 325 -91.39 27.65 -28.58
CA PRO A 325 -90.28 27.30 -27.68
C PRO A 325 -90.49 27.76 -26.22
N LEU A 326 -91.35 28.76 -25.97
CA LEU A 326 -91.66 29.24 -24.61
C LEU A 326 -92.63 28.28 -23.88
N TRP A 327 -93.44 27.53 -24.62
CA TRP A 327 -94.49 26.67 -24.07
C TRP A 327 -93.96 25.26 -23.77
N VAL A 328 -92.86 24.85 -24.38
CA VAL A 328 -92.27 23.51 -24.24
C VAL A 328 -90.95 23.55 -23.46
N ARG A 329 -90.95 24.03 -22.19
CA ARG A 329 -89.89 23.87 -21.16
C ARG A 329 -88.95 25.06 -20.90
N LEU A 330 -89.46 26.09 -20.22
CA LEU A 330 -88.65 27.00 -19.39
C LEU A 330 -88.75 26.71 -17.88
N ASP A 331 -89.17 25.49 -17.52
CA ASP A 331 -89.04 24.97 -16.17
C ASP A 331 -87.66 24.35 -16.00
N GLY A 332 -86.77 25.08 -15.31
CA GLY A 332 -85.49 24.56 -14.81
C GLY A 332 -84.22 24.94 -15.60
N LEU A 333 -84.31 25.71 -16.70
CA LEU A 333 -83.16 26.21 -17.43
C LEU A 333 -83.00 27.72 -17.24
N ASP A 334 -81.87 28.16 -16.67
CA ASP A 334 -81.52 29.58 -16.52
C ASP A 334 -81.17 30.27 -17.85
N LYS A 335 -80.93 29.47 -18.90
CA LYS A 335 -80.59 29.92 -20.25
C LYS A 335 -81.71 29.58 -21.24
N ALA A 336 -82.11 30.56 -22.03
CA ALA A 336 -83.09 30.43 -23.10
C ALA A 336 -82.52 29.68 -24.32
N PRO A 337 -83.34 29.28 -25.32
CA PRO A 337 -82.87 28.57 -26.52
C PRO A 337 -81.79 29.31 -27.32
N ASP A 338 -81.73 30.64 -27.21
CA ASP A 338 -80.71 31.49 -27.83
C ASP A 338 -79.47 31.72 -26.94
N GLY A 339 -79.38 31.02 -25.80
CA GLY A 339 -78.32 31.14 -24.80
C GLY A 339 -78.41 32.39 -23.92
N SER A 340 -79.38 33.28 -24.14
CA SER A 340 -79.58 34.48 -23.32
C SER A 340 -80.26 34.13 -21.99
N SER A 341 -80.21 35.05 -21.02
CA SER A 341 -80.95 34.84 -19.77
C SER A 341 -82.46 34.87 -20.04
N LYS A 342 -83.23 34.11 -19.26
CA LYS A 342 -84.70 34.05 -19.39
C LYS A 342 -85.36 35.44 -19.48
N LYS A 343 -84.86 36.42 -18.71
CA LYS A 343 -85.32 37.82 -18.72
C LYS A 343 -84.96 38.56 -20.02
N ALA A 344 -83.75 38.38 -20.54
CA ALA A 344 -83.32 39.00 -21.79
C ALA A 344 -84.10 38.42 -22.98
N TYR A 345 -84.31 37.11 -22.99
CA TYR A 345 -85.10 36.42 -24.00
C TYR A 345 -86.56 36.89 -24.01
N SER A 346 -87.21 36.94 -22.85
CA SER A 346 -88.61 37.37 -22.75
C SER A 346 -88.80 38.83 -23.18
N SER A 347 -87.85 39.70 -22.85
CA SER A 347 -87.87 41.11 -23.27
C SER A 347 -87.77 41.23 -24.79
N ARG A 348 -86.81 40.54 -25.42
CA ARG A 348 -86.66 40.54 -26.88
C ARG A 348 -87.87 39.94 -27.58
N MET A 349 -88.50 38.94 -26.98
CA MET A 349 -89.73 38.34 -27.51
C MET A 349 -90.93 39.29 -27.44
N LEU A 350 -91.08 40.02 -26.34
CA LEU A 350 -92.09 41.09 -26.21
C LEU A 350 -91.85 42.21 -27.22
N ASP A 351 -90.60 42.62 -27.42
CA ASP A 351 -90.24 43.62 -28.42
C ASP A 351 -90.57 43.13 -29.83
N ARG A 352 -90.22 41.88 -30.16
CA ARG A 352 -90.58 41.25 -31.43
C ARG A 352 -92.08 41.14 -31.63
N LEU A 353 -92.84 40.74 -30.61
CA LEU A 353 -94.31 40.68 -30.68
C LEU A 353 -94.89 42.08 -30.91
N THR A 354 -94.41 43.07 -30.15
CA THR A 354 -94.85 44.47 -30.31
C THR A 354 -94.53 44.97 -31.71
N GLN A 355 -93.37 44.62 -32.24
CA GLN A 355 -92.94 45.00 -33.58
C GLN A 355 -93.73 44.26 -34.66
N ALA A 356 -94.03 42.97 -34.48
CA ALA A 356 -94.87 42.19 -35.38
C ALA A 356 -96.30 42.73 -35.41
N VAL A 357 -96.89 43.04 -34.25
CA VAL A 357 -98.22 43.68 -34.14
C VAL A 357 -98.21 45.07 -34.76
N LYS A 358 -97.16 45.88 -34.52
CA LYS A 358 -97.02 47.20 -35.14
C LYS A 358 -96.90 47.10 -36.66
N THR A 359 -96.11 46.14 -37.15
CA THR A 359 -95.93 45.89 -38.58
C THR A 359 -97.22 45.39 -39.21
N PHE A 360 -97.94 44.52 -38.52
CA PHE A 360 -99.24 44.02 -38.95
C PHE A 360 -100.29 45.14 -39.01
N LEU A 361 -100.37 46.01 -38.00
CA LEU A 361 -101.26 47.17 -37.99
C LEU A 361 -100.93 48.15 -39.12
N VAL A 362 -99.64 48.42 -39.36
CA VAL A 362 -99.21 49.26 -40.49
C VAL A 362 -99.58 48.61 -41.82
N ARG A 363 -99.28 47.31 -42.01
CA ARG A 363 -99.65 46.56 -43.23
C ARG A 363 -101.15 46.56 -43.47
N SER A 364 -101.94 46.28 -42.44
CA SER A 364 -103.42 46.24 -42.55
C SER A 364 -104.05 47.62 -42.73
N GLN A 365 -103.35 48.71 -42.37
CA GLN A 365 -103.75 50.09 -42.72
C GLN A 365 -103.29 50.51 -44.12
N SER A 366 -102.15 50.00 -44.59
CA SER A 366 -101.60 50.29 -45.93
C SER A 366 -102.25 49.48 -47.06
N GLU A 367 -102.74 48.26 -46.79
CA GLU A 367 -103.43 47.40 -47.77
C GLU A 367 -104.87 47.86 -48.07
N GLY A 368 -105.36 48.92 -47.43
CA GLY A 368 -106.68 49.50 -47.66
C GLY A 368 -106.77 50.46 -48.86
N ASP A 369 -105.64 50.84 -49.48
CA ASP A 369 -105.62 51.84 -50.56
C ASP A 369 -104.60 51.45 -51.65
N GLY A 370 -104.92 50.42 -52.44
CA GLY A 370 -104.13 50.07 -53.62
C GLY A 370 -104.15 48.60 -54.05
N LYS A 371 -105.10 48.27 -54.93
CA LYS A 371 -105.09 47.25 -55.99
C LYS A 371 -104.28 45.95 -55.82
N GLU A 372 -105.05 44.87 -55.94
CA GLU A 372 -104.66 43.53 -56.41
C GLU A 372 -103.61 43.52 -57.54
N GLY A 373 -102.69 42.55 -57.44
CA GLY A 373 -102.00 41.93 -58.58
C GLY A 373 -100.50 42.20 -58.68
N HIS A 374 -99.64 41.25 -58.30
CA HIS A 374 -99.06 40.25 -59.21
C HIS A 374 -97.97 39.41 -58.53
N ASP A 375 -97.96 38.12 -58.86
CA ASP A 375 -96.93 37.11 -58.61
C ASP A 375 -95.49 37.53 -58.98
N GLU A 376 -94.51 37.02 -58.24
CA GLU A 376 -93.34 36.24 -58.70
C GLU A 376 -92.38 36.07 -57.50
N ALA A 377 -92.26 34.89 -56.90
CA ALA A 377 -91.51 33.72 -57.35
C ALA A 377 -89.98 33.90 -57.34
N LEU A 378 -89.33 32.97 -56.62
CA LEU A 378 -87.90 32.62 -56.66
C LEU A 378 -86.98 33.62 -55.92
N GLU A 379 -85.97 33.22 -55.15
CA GLU A 379 -85.21 31.99 -55.23
C GLU A 379 -84.45 31.71 -53.93
N THR A 380 -84.41 30.43 -53.62
CA THR A 380 -83.56 29.70 -52.69
C THR A 380 -82.05 30.00 -52.79
N GLY A 381 -81.37 29.99 -51.64
CA GLY A 381 -79.91 29.77 -51.54
C GLY A 381 -79.43 30.00 -50.09
N ARG A 382 -79.41 29.00 -49.21
CA ARG A 382 -78.42 27.91 -49.09
C ARG A 382 -76.97 28.42 -48.97
N ALA A 383 -76.43 28.42 -47.76
CA ALA A 383 -75.12 27.85 -47.36
C ALA A 383 -74.73 28.40 -45.97
N ASP A 384 -74.50 27.58 -44.94
CA ASP A 384 -73.37 26.67 -44.69
C ASP A 384 -72.21 27.36 -43.92
N ARG A 385 -71.74 26.67 -42.87
CA ARG A 385 -70.42 26.75 -42.19
C ARG A 385 -70.20 27.81 -41.10
N LEU A 386 -70.01 27.40 -39.84
CA LEU A 386 -68.77 26.83 -39.24
C LEU A 386 -67.60 27.83 -39.20
N SER A 387 -67.29 28.38 -38.02
CA SER A 387 -66.03 28.16 -37.26
C SER A 387 -65.76 29.32 -36.29
N GLN A 388 -65.91 29.06 -34.99
CA GLN A 388 -64.75 28.87 -34.10
C GLN A 388 -65.10 27.77 -33.09
#